data_AF-A0A849U9G5-F1
#
_entry.id   AF-A0A849U9G5-F1
#
_cell.length_a   1.000
_cell.length_b   1.000
_cell.length_c   1.000
_cell.angle_alpha   90.00
_cell.angle_beta   90.00
_cell.angle_gamma   90.00
#
_symmetry.space_group_name_H-M   'P 1'
#
loop_
_entity.id
_entity.type
_entity.pdbx_description
1 polymer ?
#
loop_
_entity_poly.entity_id
_entity_poly.type
_entity_poly.pdbx_seq_one_letter_code
_entity_poly.pdbx_strand_id
1 'polypeptide(L)'
;MLFVRGNACDSQQTVGKHNWAVFLTTDTALSGTQILELYAMRWAIEVYFKEAKQHLGFLKEQSNHYTAYIASIHLTDIRFCQLVIAKQTQGAVSIAETRQAICSNSTDISFAGKL
;
A
#
# COMPACT_ATOMS: atom_id res chain seq x y z
N MET A 1 0.74 17.22 0.60
CA MET A 1 1.74 17.46 -0.47
C MET A 1 1.13 17.05 -1.80
N LEU A 2 1.19 17.90 -2.83
CA LEU A 2 0.62 17.63 -4.15
C LEU A 2 1.75 17.48 -5.17
N PHE A 3 1.61 16.53 -6.09
CA PHE A 3 2.47 16.39 -7.25
C PHE A 3 1.65 16.63 -8.51
N VAL A 4 2.13 17.55 -9.34
CA VAL A 4 1.50 17.89 -10.62
C VAL A 4 2.58 17.92 -11.68
N ARG A 5 2.24 17.45 -12.88
CA ARG A 5 3.06 17.71 -14.06
C ARG A 5 2.42 18.80 -14.88
N GLY A 6 3.22 19.78 -15.29
CA GLY A 6 2.76 20.83 -16.16
C GLY A 6 3.10 20.56 -17.60
N ASN A 7 2.29 21.10 -18.50
CA ASN A 7 2.57 21.04 -19.92
C ASN A 7 3.62 22.10 -20.30
N ALA A 8 4.49 21.79 -21.26
CA ALA A 8 5.53 22.71 -21.73
C ALA A 8 5.14 23.43 -23.03
N CYS A 9 4.13 22.93 -23.76
CA CYS A 9 3.70 23.47 -25.04
C CYS A 9 2.18 23.35 -25.18
N ASP A 10 1.47 24.44 -25.48
CA ASP A 10 0.00 24.50 -25.55
C ASP A 10 -0.63 23.53 -26.58
N SER A 11 0.17 22.97 -27.48
CA SER A 11 -0.26 22.00 -28.50
C SER A 11 -0.29 20.54 -28.01
N GLN A 12 0.29 20.21 -26.85
CA GLN A 12 0.26 18.85 -26.28
C GLN A 12 -1.00 18.62 -25.43
N GLN A 13 -1.84 17.66 -25.82
CA GLN A 13 -3.09 17.35 -25.13
C GLN A 13 -2.90 16.52 -23.86
N THR A 14 -1.74 15.86 -23.69
CA THR A 14 -1.41 15.02 -22.53
C THR A 14 0.02 15.27 -22.04
N VAL A 15 0.18 15.32 -20.71
CA VAL A 15 1.47 15.59 -20.07
C VAL A 15 2.28 14.30 -19.94
N GLY A 16 3.46 14.26 -20.56
CA GLY A 16 4.35 13.10 -20.60
C GLY A 16 5.33 13.01 -19.42
N LYS A 17 6.17 11.96 -19.43
CA LYS A 17 7.23 11.74 -18.43
C LYS A 17 8.37 12.75 -18.47
N HIS A 18 8.58 13.40 -19.60
CA HIS A 18 9.68 14.35 -19.81
C HIS A 18 9.29 15.81 -19.56
N ASN A 19 8.02 16.08 -19.26
CA ASN A 19 7.57 17.41 -18.89
C ASN A 19 7.96 17.74 -17.44
N TRP A 20 7.97 19.04 -17.12
CA TRP A 20 8.32 19.51 -15.79
C TRP A 20 7.32 19.03 -14.74
N ALA A 21 7.83 18.77 -13.53
CA ALA A 21 7.05 18.35 -12.39
C ALA A 21 7.19 19.36 -11.25
N VAL A 22 6.10 19.62 -10.54
CA VAL A 22 6.06 20.50 -9.37
C VAL A 22 5.51 19.74 -8.17
N PHE A 23 6.19 19.93 -7.05
CA PHE A 23 5.77 19.49 -5.73
C PHE A 23 5.30 20.71 -4.94
N LEU A 24 4.07 20.64 -4.40
CA LEU A 24 3.50 21.70 -3.56
C LEU A 24 3.35 21.20 -2.13
N THR A 25 3.86 21.99 -1.18
CA THR A 25 3.74 21.74 0.25
C THR A 25 3.24 23.01 0.95
N THR A 26 2.52 22.83 2.06
CA THR A 26 2.10 23.93 2.94
C THR A 26 3.19 24.30 3.95
N ASP A 27 4.17 23.41 4.16
CA ASP A 27 5.30 23.64 5.04
C ASP A 27 6.46 24.28 4.28
N THR A 28 6.73 25.55 4.56
CA THR A 28 7.79 26.35 3.93
C THR A 28 9.18 26.09 4.53
N ALA A 29 9.27 25.35 5.64
CA ALA A 29 10.53 25.04 6.30
C ALA A 29 11.23 23.81 5.69
N LEU A 30 10.51 23.00 4.89
CA LEU A 30 11.06 21.80 4.28
C LEU A 30 12.06 22.12 3.17
N SER A 31 13.20 21.42 3.19
CA SER A 31 14.13 21.41 2.07
C SER A 31 13.56 20.64 0.88
N GLY A 32 14.11 20.88 -0.32
CA GLY A 32 13.74 20.13 -1.51
C GLY A 32 13.93 18.61 -1.37
N THR A 33 14.97 18.16 -0.64
CA THR A 33 15.21 16.73 -0.41
C THR A 33 14.15 16.12 0.51
N GLN A 34 13.79 16.81 1.59
CA GLN A 34 12.73 16.36 2.50
C GLN A 34 11.36 16.26 1.80
N ILE A 35 11.07 17.19 0.89
CA ILE A 35 9.88 17.14 0.04
C ILE A 35 9.88 15.86 -0.81
N LEU A 36 11.00 15.52 -1.44
CA LEU A 36 11.09 14.30 -2.25
C LEU A 36 10.94 13.03 -1.42
N GLU A 37 11.58 12.95 -0.25
CA GLU A 37 11.48 11.80 0.67
C GLU A 37 10.04 11.60 1.15
N LEU A 38 9.40 12.67 1.62
CA LEU A 38 8.01 12.62 2.08
C LEU A 38 7.05 12.25 0.95
N TYR A 39 7.31 12.70 -0.28
CA TYR A 39 6.52 12.28 -1.43
C TYR A 39 6.74 10.81 -1.80
N ALA A 40 7.97 10.31 -1.70
CA ALA A 40 8.28 8.90 -1.98
C ALA A 40 7.52 7.95 -1.05
N MET A 41 7.32 8.34 0.22
CA MET A 41 6.53 7.56 1.18
C MET A 41 5.05 7.38 0.77
N ARG A 42 4.50 8.24 -0.09
CA ARG A 42 3.11 8.12 -0.57
C ARG A 42 2.85 6.78 -1.27
N TRP A 43 3.86 6.18 -1.91
CA TRP A 43 3.72 4.87 -2.58
C TRP A 43 3.27 3.76 -1.62
N ALA A 44 3.50 3.91 -0.31
CA ALA A 44 3.05 2.95 0.70
C ALA A 44 1.53 2.69 0.64
N ILE A 45 0.71 3.68 0.27
CA ILE A 45 -0.75 3.47 0.13
C ILE A 45 -1.10 2.56 -1.05
N GLU A 46 -0.31 2.63 -2.12
CA GLU A 46 -0.49 1.79 -3.31
C GLU A 46 -0.10 0.34 -2.99
N VAL A 47 0.98 0.16 -2.19
CA VAL A 47 1.37 -1.15 -1.64
C VAL A 47 0.27 -1.71 -0.72
N TYR A 48 -0.26 -0.89 0.19
CA TYR A 48 -1.38 -1.29 1.06
C TYR A 48 -2.57 -1.76 0.23
N PHE A 49 -3.07 -0.95 -0.70
CA PHE A 49 -4.26 -1.32 -1.48
C PHE A 49 -4.02 -2.53 -2.38
N LYS A 50 -2.80 -2.73 -2.88
CA LYS A 50 -2.43 -3.93 -3.64
C LYS A 50 -2.55 -5.18 -2.77
N GLU A 51 -1.88 -5.19 -1.61
CA GLU A 51 -1.94 -6.33 -0.68
C GLU A 51 -3.36 -6.57 -0.16
N ALA A 52 -4.06 -5.50 0.21
CA ALA A 52 -5.42 -5.56 0.74
C ALA A 52 -6.40 -6.22 -0.24
N LYS A 53 -6.42 -5.77 -1.50
CA LYS A 53 -7.31 -6.28 -2.55
C LYS A 53 -6.94 -7.70 -2.99
N GLN A 54 -5.66 -7.97 -3.19
CA GLN A 54 -5.22 -9.25 -3.74
C GLN A 54 -5.27 -10.36 -2.69
N HIS A 55 -4.90 -10.07 -1.45
CA HIS A 55 -4.58 -11.11 -0.47
C HIS A 55 -5.36 -11.03 0.85
N LEU A 56 -5.88 -9.86 1.25
CA LEU A 56 -6.44 -9.69 2.60
C LEU A 56 -7.98 -9.56 2.64
N GLY A 57 -8.64 -9.75 1.50
CA GLY A 57 -10.10 -9.80 1.42
C GLY A 57 -10.80 -8.44 1.35
N PHE A 58 -10.08 -7.36 1.02
CA PHE A 58 -10.66 -6.02 0.92
C PHE A 58 -11.85 -6.00 -0.06
N LEU A 59 -13.01 -5.53 0.43
CA LEU A 59 -14.27 -5.46 -0.31
C LEU A 59 -14.79 -6.81 -0.84
N LYS A 60 -14.38 -7.93 -0.25
CA LYS A 60 -14.87 -9.27 -0.62
C LYS A 60 -16.06 -9.75 0.21
N GLU A 61 -16.44 -9.03 1.26
CA GLU A 61 -17.61 -9.35 2.11
C GLU A 61 -18.90 -9.44 1.29
N GLN A 62 -19.69 -10.49 1.50
CA GLN A 62 -20.95 -10.75 0.78
C GLN A 62 -22.18 -10.71 1.71
N SER A 63 -21.98 -10.43 3.00
CA SER A 63 -23.08 -10.20 3.94
C SER A 63 -23.92 -8.99 3.54
N ASN A 64 -25.24 -9.10 3.72
CA ASN A 64 -26.19 -8.01 3.48
C ASN A 64 -26.26 -7.01 4.66
N HIS A 65 -25.46 -7.21 5.71
CA HIS A 65 -25.42 -6.32 6.86
C HIS A 65 -24.31 -5.28 6.70
N TYR A 66 -24.67 -4.01 6.76
CA TYR A 66 -23.72 -2.89 6.71
C TYR A 66 -22.60 -3.01 7.76
N THR A 67 -22.95 -3.42 8.98
CA THR A 67 -21.97 -3.63 10.06
C THR A 67 -20.96 -4.72 9.74
N ALA A 68 -21.37 -5.79 9.06
CA ALA A 68 -20.46 -6.84 8.62
C ALA A 68 -19.49 -6.32 7.55
N TYR A 69 -19.96 -5.48 6.62
CA TYR A 69 -19.11 -4.85 5.61
C TYR A 69 -18.01 -3.97 6.24
N ILE A 70 -18.40 -3.11 7.18
CA ILE A 70 -17.46 -2.23 7.90
C ILE A 70 -16.48 -3.06 8.75
N ALA A 71 -16.96 -4.07 9.46
CA ALA A 71 -16.11 -4.96 10.23
C ALA A 71 -15.08 -5.69 9.34
N SER A 72 -15.49 -6.13 8.15
CA SER A 72 -14.62 -6.81 7.19
C SER A 72 -13.51 -5.90 6.67
N ILE A 73 -13.83 -4.64 6.36
CA ILE A 73 -12.83 -3.61 5.99
C ILE A 73 -11.81 -3.41 7.12
N HIS A 74 -12.27 -3.18 8.34
CA HIS A 74 -11.37 -2.99 9.48
C HIS A 74 -10.53 -4.24 9.77
N LEU A 75 -11.08 -5.43 9.57
CA LEU A 75 -10.33 -6.67 9.73
C LEU A 75 -9.22 -6.78 8.67
N THR A 76 -9.47 -6.33 7.43
CA THR A 76 -8.42 -6.20 6.41
C THR A 76 -7.33 -5.22 6.85
N ASP A 77 -7.68 -4.07 7.42
CA ASP A 77 -6.71 -3.09 7.94
C ASP A 77 -5.84 -3.68 9.04
N ILE A 78 -6.45 -4.37 10.01
CA ILE A 78 -5.75 -5.02 11.12
C ILE A 78 -4.78 -6.09 10.60
N ARG A 79 -5.21 -6.92 9.64
CA ARG A 79 -4.33 -7.93 9.02
C ARG A 79 -3.11 -7.28 8.35
N PHE A 80 -3.29 -6.15 7.68
CA PHE A 80 -2.16 -5.42 7.09
C PHE A 80 -1.21 -4.88 8.16
N CYS A 81 -1.73 -4.27 9.23
CA CYS A 81 -0.91 -3.82 10.36
C CYS A 81 -0.11 -4.96 10.98
N GLN A 82 -0.70 -6.15 11.14
CA GLN A 82 0.00 -7.34 11.62
C GLN A 82 1.16 -7.75 10.69
N LEU A 83 0.95 -7.70 9.37
CA LEU A 83 2.03 -7.98 8.41
C LEU A 83 3.15 -6.94 8.47
N VAL A 84 2.84 -5.66 8.66
CA VAL A 84 3.84 -4.60 8.82
C VAL A 84 4.67 -4.83 10.09
N ILE A 85 4.02 -5.15 11.21
CA ILE A 85 4.70 -5.47 12.47
C ILE A 85 5.58 -6.72 12.29
N ALA A 86 5.06 -7.78 11.68
CA ALA A 86 5.81 -9.01 11.45
C ALA A 86 7.04 -8.76 10.55
N LYS A 87 6.88 -7.96 9.49
CA LYS A 87 7.99 -7.53 8.63
C LYS A 87 9.08 -6.83 9.46
N GLN A 88 8.68 -5.89 10.32
CA GLN A 88 9.62 -5.15 11.16
C GLN A 88 10.35 -6.06 12.17
N THR A 89 9.63 -6.97 12.80
CA THR A 89 10.19 -7.91 13.79
C THR A 89 11.13 -8.94 13.15
N GLN A 90 10.81 -9.40 11.94
CA GLN A 90 11.58 -10.45 11.23
C GLN A 90 12.68 -9.88 10.33
N GLY A 91 12.77 -8.55 10.17
CA GLY A 91 13.73 -7.91 9.26
C GLY A 91 13.49 -8.23 7.78
N ALA A 92 12.25 -8.59 7.41
CA ALA A 92 11.92 -8.95 6.04
C ALA A 92 12.00 -7.74 5.09
N VAL A 93 12.36 -7.98 3.82
CA VAL A 93 12.56 -6.90 2.85
C VAL A 93 11.22 -6.30 2.44
N SER A 94 10.19 -7.13 2.28
CA SER A 94 8.87 -6.71 1.79
C SER A 94 7.70 -7.34 2.56
N ILE A 95 6.55 -6.66 2.52
CA ILE A 95 5.29 -7.18 3.10
C ILE A 95 4.87 -8.49 2.42
N ALA A 96 5.08 -8.59 1.10
CA ALA A 96 4.74 -9.76 0.32
C ALA A 96 5.53 -11.00 0.74
N GLU A 97 6.82 -10.82 1.06
CA GLU A 97 7.69 -11.89 1.57
C GLU A 97 7.21 -12.41 2.92
N THR A 98 6.93 -11.52 3.87
CA THR A 98 6.36 -11.89 5.19
C THR A 98 5.05 -12.64 5.03
N ARG A 99 4.16 -12.17 4.16
CA ARG A 99 2.90 -12.86 3.87
C ARG A 99 3.16 -14.25 3.28
N GLN A 100 4.08 -14.37 2.32
CA GLN A 100 4.39 -15.64 1.68
C GLN A 100 4.92 -16.66 2.69
N ALA A 101 5.81 -16.24 3.59
CA ALA A 101 6.33 -17.08 4.66
C ALA A 101 5.24 -17.57 5.63
N ILE A 102 4.28 -16.71 5.98
CA ILE A 102 3.13 -17.08 6.82
C ILE A 102 2.23 -18.08 6.07
N CYS A 103 1.97 -17.83 4.78
CA CYS A 103 1.17 -18.73 3.96
C CYS A 103 1.82 -20.10 3.80
N SER A 104 3.13 -20.17 3.53
CA SER A 104 3.85 -21.43 3.40
C SER A 104 3.86 -22.23 4.70
N ASN A 105 4.11 -21.56 5.82
CA ASN A 105 4.05 -22.21 7.14
C ASN A 105 2.64 -22.78 7.41
N SER A 106 1.60 -22.00 7.12
CA SER A 106 0.21 -22.46 7.27
C SER A 106 -0.10 -23.67 6.38
N THR A 107 0.41 -23.72 5.16
CA THR A 107 0.24 -24.89 4.28
C THR A 107 0.99 -26.11 4.78
N ASP A 108 2.19 -25.94 5.32
CA ASP A 108 3.01 -27.03 5.86
C ASP A 108 2.33 -27.66 7.08
N ILE A 109 1.83 -26.83 8.01
CA ILE A 109 1.04 -27.29 9.16
C ILE A 109 -0.22 -28.02 8.70
N SER A 110 -0.92 -27.48 7.70
CA SER A 110 -2.12 -28.13 7.16
C SER A 110 -1.83 -29.46 6.49
N PHE A 111 -0.67 -29.63 5.88
CA PHE A 111 -0.24 -30.89 5.28
C PHE A 111 0.13 -31.91 6.37
N ALA A 112 0.90 -31.50 7.38
CA ALA A 112 1.30 -32.34 8.49
C ALA A 112 0.09 -32.89 9.28
N GLY A 113 -0.97 -32.09 9.44
CA GLY A 113 -2.20 -32.54 10.11
C GLY A 113 -3.07 -33.52 9.31
N LYS A 114 -2.74 -33.80 8.04
CA LYS A 114 -3.45 -34.78 7.19
C LYS A 114 -2.73 -36.12 7.06
N LEU A 115 -1.50 -36.22 7.57
CA LEU A 115 -0.73 -37.47 7.69
C LEU A 115 -1.10 -38.19 8.99
#